data_AF-A0A221MGG6-F1
#
_entry.id   AF-A0A221MGG6-F1
#
_cell.length_a   1.000
_cell.length_b   1.000
_cell.length_c   1.000
_cell.angle_alpha   90.00
_cell.angle_beta   90.00
_cell.angle_gamma   90.00
#
_symmetry.space_group_name_H-M   'P 1'
#
loop_
_entity.id
_entity.type
_entity.pdbx_description
1 polymer ?
#
loop_
_entity_poly.entity_id
_entity_poly.type
_entity_poly.pdbx_seq_one_letter_code
_entity_poly.pdbx_strand_id
1 'polypeptide(L)'
;MKKAIIIFSCALVVLGLVAWGTYSWLSNYSETADNTSVAKEKEVTEEVLQENRKEIEGTITEEDLATFKERDLNPFGEEQKLNELNDYIYQEYIHGMSHQKVEASKKWGFYEIHSNRIKWLLEGLDEVELEHETAYRNILEKWKEENFSSVDGDHNAIWELQGGTVGRATGILSAEEEQAYINNNTD
;
A
#
# COMPACT_ATOMS: atom_id res chain seq x y z
N MET A 1 75.95 28.94 21.92
CA MET A 1 75.63 27.58 21.44
C MET A 1 74.45 27.02 22.24
N LYS A 2 73.24 27.07 21.71
CA LYS A 2 72.11 26.20 22.07
C LYS A 2 71.30 25.97 20.78
N LYS A 3 71.16 24.69 20.43
CA LYS A 3 70.41 24.16 19.29
C LYS A 3 68.93 24.04 19.67
N ALA A 4 68.11 23.75 18.66
CA ALA A 4 66.70 23.34 18.69
C ALA A 4 65.67 24.47 18.71
N ILE A 5 64.98 24.62 17.59
CA ILE A 5 63.52 24.68 17.40
C ILE A 5 63.34 25.13 15.94
N ILE A 6 63.09 24.20 15.02
CA ILE A 6 62.31 24.29 13.77
C ILE A 6 62.28 22.84 13.23
N ILE A 7 61.71 21.91 13.99
CA ILE A 7 61.19 20.62 13.48
C ILE A 7 60.03 20.22 14.39
N PHE A 8 58.96 21.02 14.43
CA PHE A 8 57.69 20.60 15.02
C PHE A 8 56.46 21.13 14.27
N SER A 9 56.67 21.72 13.09
CA SER A 9 55.59 22.28 12.27
C SER A 9 55.25 21.42 11.04
N CYS A 10 56.15 20.52 10.62
CA CYS A 10 55.86 19.61 9.49
C CYS A 10 55.15 18.31 9.93
N ALA A 11 55.37 17.82 11.15
CA ALA A 11 54.72 16.59 11.63
C ALA A 11 53.21 16.78 11.87
N LEU A 12 52.78 17.95 12.37
CA LEU A 12 51.35 18.26 12.54
C LEU A 12 50.62 18.46 11.21
N VAL A 13 51.30 19.02 10.20
CA VAL A 13 50.71 19.19 8.85
C VAL A 13 50.60 17.83 8.15
N VAL A 14 51.60 16.95 8.29
CA VAL A 14 51.52 15.59 7.72
C VAL A 14 50.46 14.74 8.44
N LEU A 15 50.35 14.82 9.76
CA LEU A 15 49.27 14.13 10.51
C LEU A 15 47.88 14.67 10.15
N GLY A 16 47.74 15.98 9.95
CA GLY A 16 46.50 16.60 9.48
C GLY A 16 46.11 16.14 8.08
N LEU A 17 47.07 16.02 7.16
CA LEU A 17 46.83 15.55 5.78
C LEU A 17 46.56 14.05 5.72
N VAL A 18 47.21 13.24 6.54
CA VAL A 18 46.91 11.80 6.65
C VAL A 18 45.53 11.60 7.29
N ALA A 19 45.19 12.33 8.35
CA ALA A 19 43.85 12.28 8.97
C ALA A 19 42.75 12.75 8.01
N TRP A 20 42.99 13.81 7.23
CA TRP A 20 42.04 14.27 6.20
C TRP A 20 41.95 13.28 5.04
N GLY A 21 43.06 12.71 4.59
CA GLY A 21 43.08 11.70 3.54
C GLY A 21 42.37 10.41 3.95
N THR A 22 42.57 9.94 5.18
CA THR A 22 41.84 8.79 5.72
C THR A 22 40.38 9.11 6.03
N TYR A 23 40.05 10.33 6.48
CA TYR A 23 38.66 10.76 6.66
C TYR A 23 37.94 10.87 5.32
N SER A 24 38.57 11.44 4.30
CA SER A 24 38.04 11.54 2.93
C SER A 24 37.92 10.18 2.25
N TRP A 25 38.87 9.27 2.46
CA TRP A 25 38.80 7.93 1.91
C TRP A 25 37.82 7.04 2.68
N LEU A 26 37.74 7.14 4.02
CA LEU A 26 36.76 6.43 4.83
C LEU A 26 35.34 7.00 4.64
N SER A 27 35.18 8.31 4.43
CA SER A 27 33.90 8.92 4.07
C SER A 27 33.49 8.56 2.65
N ASN A 28 34.41 8.55 1.67
CA ASN A 28 34.10 8.03 0.31
C ASN A 28 33.87 6.51 0.29
N TYR A 29 34.47 5.75 1.20
CA TYR A 29 34.28 4.30 1.31
C TYR A 29 33.00 3.96 2.12
N SER A 30 32.61 4.78 3.09
CA SER A 30 31.30 4.71 3.77
C SER A 30 30.17 5.37 2.98
N GLU A 31 30.47 6.12 1.92
CA GLU A 31 29.48 6.65 0.96
C GLU A 31 29.18 5.64 -0.17
N THR A 32 29.89 4.50 -0.20
CA THR A 32 29.61 3.35 -1.09
C THR A 32 29.06 2.13 -0.35
N ALA A 33 28.83 2.24 0.96
CA ALA A 33 28.06 1.28 1.74
C ALA A 33 27.23 2.07 2.76
N ASP A 34 25.92 2.16 2.49
CA ASP A 34 24.87 2.78 3.33
C ASP A 34 24.41 4.20 2.93
N ASN A 35 23.79 4.34 1.75
CA ASN A 35 22.81 5.41 1.50
C ASN A 35 21.72 5.11 0.44
N THR A 36 21.41 3.85 0.14
CA THR A 36 20.49 3.51 -0.97
C THR A 36 19.02 3.28 -0.56
N SER A 37 18.64 3.20 0.72
CA SER A 37 17.29 2.68 1.05
C SER A 37 16.23 3.66 1.53
N VAL A 38 16.52 4.90 1.95
CA VAL A 38 15.47 5.70 2.64
C VAL A 38 14.82 6.79 1.77
N ALA A 39 15.48 7.25 0.70
CA ALA A 39 14.94 8.31 -0.15
C ALA A 39 14.36 7.82 -1.50
N LYS A 40 14.64 6.57 -1.89
CA LYS A 40 14.21 6.00 -3.18
C LYS A 40 12.89 5.22 -3.09
N GLU A 41 12.42 4.90 -1.89
CA GLU A 41 11.15 4.20 -1.67
C GLU A 41 9.95 5.16 -1.66
N LYS A 42 10.17 6.43 -1.29
CA LYS A 42 9.12 7.46 -1.19
C LYS A 42 8.66 8.04 -2.54
N GLU A 43 9.30 7.63 -3.62
CA GLU A 43 9.03 8.06 -4.99
C GLU A 43 8.86 6.84 -5.91
N VAL A 44 8.26 5.75 -5.41
CA VAL A 44 7.31 5.04 -6.27
C VAL A 44 6.25 6.08 -6.54
N THR A 45 6.29 6.70 -7.73
CA THR A 45 5.44 7.85 -8.02
C THR A 45 4.00 7.46 -7.75
N GLU A 46 3.28 8.34 -7.07
CA GLU A 46 1.83 8.24 -6.87
C GLU A 46 1.10 7.87 -8.18
N GLU A 47 1.67 8.29 -9.33
CA GLU A 47 1.26 7.89 -10.67
C GLU A 47 1.46 6.40 -10.99
N VAL A 48 2.58 5.77 -10.62
CA VAL A 48 2.82 4.33 -10.83
C VAL A 48 1.96 3.46 -9.91
N LEU A 49 1.76 3.88 -8.65
CA LEU A 49 0.78 3.22 -7.76
C LEU A 49 -0.66 3.40 -8.28
N GLN A 50 -0.99 4.56 -8.86
CA GLN A 50 -2.28 4.80 -9.48
C GLN A 50 -2.50 4.02 -10.78
N GLU A 51 -1.47 3.85 -11.61
CA GLU A 51 -1.56 3.05 -12.84
C GLU A 51 -1.81 1.58 -12.50
N ASN A 52 -1.07 1.01 -11.54
CA ASN A 52 -1.29 -0.37 -11.09
C ASN A 52 -2.68 -0.56 -10.45
N ARG A 53 -3.24 0.47 -9.77
CA ARG A 53 -4.58 0.41 -9.18
C ARG A 53 -5.72 0.59 -10.18
N LYS A 54 -5.50 1.30 -11.29
CA LYS A 54 -6.52 1.53 -12.34
C LYS A 54 -6.77 0.30 -13.23
N GLU A 55 -5.88 -0.68 -13.24
CA GLU A 55 -6.07 -1.90 -14.05
C GLU A 55 -7.03 -2.91 -13.42
N ILE A 56 -7.51 -2.67 -12.20
CA ILE A 56 -8.37 -3.61 -11.48
C ILE A 56 -9.75 -3.00 -11.29
N GLU A 57 -10.60 -3.25 -12.27
CA GLU A 57 -11.94 -2.68 -12.38
C GLU A 57 -12.96 -3.77 -12.71
N GLY A 58 -14.09 -3.75 -12.00
CA GLY A 58 -15.31 -4.31 -12.54
C GLY A 58 -16.36 -4.73 -11.53
N THR A 59 -17.60 -4.66 -12.00
CA THR A 59 -18.70 -5.48 -11.49
C THR A 59 -18.44 -6.96 -11.74
N ILE A 60 -19.01 -7.81 -10.90
CA ILE A 60 -18.83 -9.26 -10.97
C ILE A 60 -20.17 -9.97 -11.05
N THR A 61 -20.38 -10.73 -12.12
CA THR A 61 -21.57 -11.57 -12.28
C THR A 61 -21.32 -13.00 -11.80
N GLU A 62 -22.40 -13.77 -11.64
CA GLU A 62 -22.31 -15.20 -11.36
C GLU A 62 -21.62 -16.00 -12.49
N GLU A 63 -21.71 -15.53 -13.74
CA GLU A 63 -21.00 -16.11 -14.89
C GLU A 63 -19.49 -15.86 -14.81
N ASP A 64 -19.09 -14.65 -14.39
CA ASP A 64 -17.68 -14.31 -14.17
C ASP A 64 -17.10 -15.19 -13.06
N LEU A 65 -17.81 -15.34 -11.94
CA LEU A 65 -17.40 -16.22 -10.83
C LEU A 65 -17.25 -17.68 -11.26
N ALA A 66 -18.15 -18.18 -12.10
CA ALA A 66 -18.04 -19.53 -12.66
C ALA A 66 -16.79 -19.65 -13.54
N THR A 67 -16.55 -18.66 -14.41
CA THR A 67 -15.38 -18.59 -15.29
C THR A 67 -14.07 -18.53 -14.51
N PHE A 68 -14.02 -17.71 -13.45
CA PHE A 68 -12.86 -17.61 -12.57
C PHE A 68 -12.56 -18.95 -11.91
N LYS A 69 -13.59 -19.62 -11.40
CA LYS A 69 -13.44 -20.94 -10.79
C LYS A 69 -12.94 -22.00 -11.78
N GLU A 70 -13.43 -22.01 -13.02
CA GLU A 70 -12.95 -22.93 -14.07
C GLU A 70 -11.47 -22.70 -14.40
N ARG A 71 -11.00 -21.46 -14.26
CA ARG A 71 -9.61 -21.04 -14.51
C ARG A 71 -8.73 -21.08 -13.25
N ASP A 72 -9.25 -21.58 -12.13
CA ASP A 72 -8.55 -21.61 -10.84
C ASP A 72 -8.10 -20.21 -10.35
N LEU A 73 -8.90 -19.19 -10.65
CA LEU A 73 -8.75 -17.81 -10.19
C LEU A 73 -9.60 -17.57 -8.94
N ASN A 74 -9.19 -16.59 -8.14
CA ASN A 74 -9.92 -16.13 -6.96
C ASN A 74 -11.15 -15.28 -7.36
N PRO A 75 -12.03 -14.89 -6.39
CA PRO A 75 -13.20 -14.04 -6.67
C PRO A 75 -12.89 -12.60 -7.13
N PHE A 76 -11.62 -12.23 -7.23
CA PHE A 76 -11.14 -10.97 -7.82
C PHE A 76 -10.61 -11.18 -9.25
N GLY A 77 -10.64 -12.40 -9.78
CA GLY A 77 -10.16 -12.72 -11.13
C GLY A 77 -8.65 -12.92 -11.22
N GLU A 78 -7.97 -13.12 -10.09
CA GLU A 78 -6.51 -13.22 -10.00
C GLU A 78 -6.05 -14.63 -9.59
N GLU A 79 -4.81 -15.00 -9.93
CA GLU A 79 -4.24 -16.32 -9.61
C GLU A 79 -3.86 -16.46 -8.11
N GLN A 80 -3.84 -15.34 -7.37
CA GLN A 80 -3.42 -15.27 -5.97
C GLN A 80 -4.26 -16.20 -5.08
N LYS A 81 -3.59 -17.00 -4.26
CA LYS A 81 -4.19 -17.96 -3.31
C LYS A 81 -4.29 -17.37 -1.90
N LEU A 82 -5.06 -18.05 -1.03
CA LEU A 82 -5.33 -17.58 0.34
C LEU A 82 -4.06 -17.45 1.21
N ASN A 83 -3.16 -18.43 1.15
CA ASN A 83 -1.90 -18.47 1.92
C ASN A 83 -0.83 -17.49 1.43
N GLU A 84 -1.19 -16.70 0.43
CA GLU A 84 -0.36 -15.81 -0.36
C GLU A 84 -0.74 -14.35 -0.10
N LEU A 85 -1.83 -14.15 0.66
CA LEU A 85 -2.35 -12.86 1.09
C LEU A 85 -1.43 -12.19 2.11
N ASN A 86 -1.39 -10.86 2.05
CA ASN A 86 -0.65 -10.01 2.97
C ASN A 86 -1.42 -8.70 3.21
N ASP A 87 -0.94 -7.85 4.13
CA ASP A 87 -1.59 -6.59 4.50
C ASP A 87 -1.86 -5.69 3.29
N TYR A 88 -0.93 -5.60 2.33
CA TYR A 88 -1.12 -4.80 1.13
C TYR A 88 -2.33 -5.29 0.32
N ILE A 89 -2.45 -6.60 0.08
CA ILE A 89 -3.55 -7.17 -0.71
C ILE A 89 -4.91 -6.95 0.00
N TYR A 90 -4.97 -7.14 1.33
CA TYR A 90 -6.19 -6.86 2.09
C TYR A 90 -6.60 -5.39 2.00
N GLN A 91 -5.65 -4.47 2.16
CA GLN A 91 -5.92 -3.04 2.08
C GLN A 91 -6.42 -2.66 0.69
N GLU A 92 -5.79 -3.14 -0.39
CA GLU A 92 -6.21 -2.86 -1.76
C GLU A 92 -7.62 -3.34 -2.05
N TYR A 93 -7.95 -4.60 -1.71
CA TYR A 93 -9.27 -5.14 -1.96
C TYR A 93 -10.36 -4.46 -1.11
N ILE A 94 -10.14 -4.26 0.19
CA ILE A 94 -11.13 -3.62 1.06
C ILE A 94 -11.34 -2.16 0.64
N HIS A 95 -10.26 -1.42 0.36
CA HIS A 95 -10.36 -0.02 -0.08
C HIS A 95 -11.10 0.08 -1.42
N GLY A 96 -10.68 -0.69 -2.43
CA GLY A 96 -11.32 -0.71 -3.74
C GLY A 96 -12.79 -1.16 -3.70
N MET A 97 -13.13 -2.09 -2.79
CA MET A 97 -14.51 -2.49 -2.53
C MET A 97 -15.36 -1.36 -1.94
N SER A 98 -14.83 -0.62 -0.98
CA SER A 98 -15.58 0.45 -0.32
C SER A 98 -15.93 1.63 -1.25
N HIS A 99 -15.23 1.79 -2.37
CA HIS A 99 -15.43 2.89 -3.31
C HIS A 99 -16.87 3.03 -3.84
N GLN A 100 -17.63 1.95 -4.01
CA GLN A 100 -19.03 2.07 -4.44
C GLN A 100 -19.96 2.71 -3.40
N LYS A 101 -19.57 2.73 -2.12
CA LYS A 101 -20.42 3.21 -1.04
C LYS A 101 -20.07 4.61 -0.53
N VAL A 102 -18.87 5.13 -0.84
CA VAL A 102 -18.37 6.35 -0.17
C VAL A 102 -18.35 7.57 -1.08
N GLU A 103 -18.58 8.76 -0.53
CA GLU A 103 -18.28 10.02 -1.20
C GLU A 103 -16.80 10.37 -0.96
N ALA A 104 -16.02 10.55 -2.03
CA ALA A 104 -14.61 10.91 -1.95
C ALA A 104 -14.20 11.74 -3.18
N SER A 105 -13.25 12.67 -3.00
CA SER A 105 -12.80 13.54 -4.10
C SER A 105 -12.08 12.80 -5.22
N LYS A 106 -11.48 11.64 -4.90
CA LYS A 106 -10.82 10.71 -5.83
C LYS A 106 -11.00 9.30 -5.32
N LYS A 107 -11.14 8.35 -6.24
CA LYS A 107 -11.20 6.90 -6.02
C LYS A 107 -10.34 6.24 -7.09
N TRP A 108 -9.50 5.29 -6.70
CA TRP A 108 -8.58 4.61 -7.61
C TRP A 108 -8.72 3.09 -7.48
N GLY A 109 -9.05 2.43 -8.59
CA GLY A 109 -9.42 1.02 -8.58
C GLY A 109 -10.85 0.81 -8.11
N PHE A 110 -11.45 -0.29 -8.53
CA PHE A 110 -12.82 -0.62 -8.15
C PHE A 110 -13.04 -2.12 -8.18
N TYR A 111 -13.55 -2.63 -7.06
CA TYR A 111 -14.11 -3.97 -6.98
C TYR A 111 -15.55 -3.84 -6.50
N GLU A 112 -16.53 -4.36 -7.22
CA GLU A 112 -17.85 -4.50 -6.65
C GLU A 112 -17.80 -5.31 -5.32
N ILE A 113 -18.47 -4.79 -4.30
CA ILE A 113 -18.74 -5.49 -3.05
C ILE A 113 -19.61 -6.70 -3.37
N HIS A 114 -19.03 -7.88 -3.22
CA HIS A 114 -19.72 -9.14 -3.48
C HIS A 114 -19.51 -10.13 -2.33
N SER A 115 -20.54 -10.92 -2.02
CA SER A 115 -20.52 -11.89 -0.91
C SER A 115 -19.37 -12.89 -1.02
N ASN A 116 -19.07 -13.38 -2.23
CA ASN A 116 -17.94 -14.28 -2.49
C ASN A 116 -16.57 -13.64 -2.22
N ARG A 117 -16.40 -12.34 -2.53
CA ARG A 117 -15.17 -11.60 -2.26
C ARG A 117 -14.98 -11.42 -0.75
N ILE A 118 -16.02 -10.97 -0.04
CA ILE A 118 -16.02 -10.83 1.42
C ILE A 118 -15.69 -12.18 2.09
N LYS A 119 -16.35 -13.25 1.66
CA LYS A 119 -16.15 -14.59 2.21
C LYS A 119 -14.71 -15.06 2.00
N TRP A 120 -14.17 -14.91 0.80
CA TRP A 120 -12.81 -15.33 0.49
C TRP A 120 -11.77 -14.56 1.29
N LEU A 121 -11.96 -13.25 1.48
CA LEU A 121 -11.10 -12.46 2.38
C LEU A 121 -11.21 -12.91 3.84
N LEU A 122 -12.41 -13.23 4.33
CA LEU A 122 -12.57 -13.77 5.69
C LEU A 122 -11.88 -15.14 5.86
N GLU A 123 -11.99 -16.03 4.86
CA GLU A 123 -11.28 -17.31 4.86
C GLU A 123 -9.76 -17.10 4.87
N GLY A 124 -9.25 -16.12 4.12
CA GLY A 124 -7.83 -15.79 4.13
C GLY A 124 -7.30 -15.35 5.49
N LEU A 125 -8.10 -14.67 6.31
CA LEU A 125 -7.69 -14.22 7.64
C LEU A 125 -7.46 -15.40 8.60
N ASP A 126 -8.01 -16.57 8.28
CA ASP A 126 -7.79 -17.79 9.05
C ASP A 126 -6.57 -18.59 8.54
N GLU A 127 -5.98 -18.22 7.39
CA GLU A 127 -4.86 -18.91 6.73
C GLU A 127 -3.52 -18.16 6.86
N VAL A 128 -3.54 -16.84 7.06
CA VAL A 128 -2.32 -16.01 7.15
C VAL A 128 -2.32 -15.12 8.40
N GLU A 129 -1.12 -14.87 8.95
CA GLU A 129 -0.93 -13.89 10.01
C GLU A 129 -0.69 -12.49 9.40
N LEU A 130 -1.46 -11.49 9.84
CA LEU A 130 -1.41 -10.12 9.31
C LEU A 130 -1.25 -9.11 10.44
N GLU A 131 -0.60 -7.98 10.15
CA GLU A 131 -0.38 -6.93 11.15
C GLU A 131 -1.69 -6.30 11.61
N HIS A 132 -2.64 -6.12 10.69
CA HIS A 132 -3.90 -5.42 10.95
C HIS A 132 -5.14 -6.34 10.85
N GLU A 133 -4.98 -7.65 11.08
CA GLU A 133 -6.05 -8.66 10.97
C GLU A 133 -7.36 -8.23 11.65
N THR A 134 -7.28 -7.70 12.87
CA THR A 134 -8.46 -7.27 13.63
C THR A 134 -9.25 -6.16 12.91
N ALA A 135 -8.56 -5.22 12.26
CA ALA A 135 -9.22 -4.16 11.50
C ALA A 135 -9.93 -4.74 10.28
N TYR A 136 -9.26 -5.61 9.52
CA TYR A 136 -9.84 -6.26 8.34
C TYR A 136 -11.05 -7.11 8.71
N ARG A 137 -10.92 -7.96 9.75
CA ARG A 137 -12.00 -8.84 10.21
C ARG A 137 -13.24 -8.06 10.62
N ASN A 138 -13.08 -7.00 11.42
CA ASN A 138 -14.19 -6.16 11.85
C ASN A 138 -14.94 -5.50 10.68
N ILE A 139 -14.21 -5.04 9.65
CA ILE A 139 -14.82 -4.45 8.45
C ILE A 139 -15.60 -5.52 7.67
N LEU A 140 -14.93 -6.64 7.37
CA LEU A 140 -15.49 -7.70 6.53
C LEU A 140 -16.67 -8.41 7.19
N GLU A 141 -16.67 -8.60 8.51
CA GLU A 141 -17.81 -9.19 9.24
C GLU A 141 -19.04 -8.27 9.19
N LYS A 142 -18.86 -6.94 9.33
CA LYS A 142 -19.97 -5.99 9.15
C LYS A 142 -20.52 -6.05 7.72
N TRP A 143 -19.65 -6.06 6.72
CA TRP A 143 -20.08 -6.07 5.32
C TRP A 143 -20.76 -7.39 4.94
N LYS A 144 -20.33 -8.51 5.53
CA LYS A 144 -20.99 -9.82 5.39
C LYS A 144 -22.44 -9.79 5.90
N GLU A 145 -22.73 -8.97 6.91
CA GLU A 145 -24.08 -8.73 7.43
C GLU A 145 -24.83 -7.61 6.69
N GLU A 146 -24.31 -7.18 5.53
CA GLU A 146 -24.83 -6.05 4.74
C GLU A 146 -24.89 -4.71 5.52
N ASN A 147 -24.11 -4.61 6.59
CA ASN A 147 -24.05 -3.41 7.42
C ASN A 147 -23.00 -2.42 6.88
N PHE A 148 -23.45 -1.51 6.01
CA PHE A 148 -22.63 -0.43 5.44
C PHE A 148 -22.83 0.92 6.11
N SER A 149 -23.46 0.97 7.29
CA SER A 149 -23.81 2.22 7.98
C SER A 149 -22.61 3.09 8.40
N SER A 150 -21.40 2.54 8.37
CA SER A 150 -20.13 3.20 8.73
C SER A 150 -19.03 2.97 7.69
N VAL A 151 -19.42 2.67 6.45
CA VAL A 151 -18.50 2.26 5.37
C VAL A 151 -17.51 3.37 4.96
N ASP A 152 -17.84 4.63 5.17
CA ASP A 152 -16.92 5.76 5.03
C ASP A 152 -15.81 5.74 6.10
N GLY A 153 -16.15 5.36 7.33
CA GLY A 153 -15.21 5.06 8.40
C GLY A 153 -14.33 3.85 8.08
N ASP A 154 -14.93 2.79 7.53
CA ASP A 154 -14.20 1.58 7.12
C ASP A 154 -13.20 1.87 6.00
N HIS A 155 -13.63 2.58 4.96
CA HIS A 155 -12.76 3.11 3.91
C HIS A 155 -11.61 3.91 4.51
N ASN A 156 -11.93 4.87 5.38
CA ASN A 156 -10.93 5.77 5.95
C ASN A 156 -9.93 5.05 6.87
N ALA A 157 -10.35 3.99 7.57
CA ALA A 157 -9.42 3.17 8.35
C ALA A 157 -8.37 2.51 7.43
N ILE A 158 -8.78 1.95 6.29
CA ILE A 158 -7.84 1.37 5.32
C ILE A 158 -6.98 2.45 4.65
N TRP A 159 -7.59 3.58 4.26
CA TRP A 159 -6.88 4.72 3.67
C TRP A 159 -5.79 5.26 4.61
N GLU A 160 -6.03 5.29 5.93
CA GLU A 160 -5.04 5.68 6.93
C GLU A 160 -3.89 4.65 7.02
N LEU A 161 -4.18 3.35 6.97
CA LEU A 161 -3.16 2.28 6.93
C LEU A 161 -2.29 2.37 5.68
N GLN A 162 -2.87 2.77 4.54
CA GLN A 162 -2.15 3.00 3.28
C GLN A 162 -1.33 4.30 3.27
N GLY A 163 -1.38 5.10 4.34
CA GLY A 163 -0.70 6.40 4.38
C GLY A 163 -1.29 7.43 3.41
N GLY A 164 -2.59 7.32 3.13
CA GLY A 164 -3.29 8.13 2.14
C GLY A 164 -3.17 9.64 2.40
N THR A 165 -3.14 10.41 1.30
CA THR A 165 -3.10 11.89 1.35
C THR A 165 -4.22 12.55 0.54
N VAL A 166 -4.81 11.80 -0.40
CA VAL A 166 -5.91 12.22 -1.27
C VAL A 166 -6.95 11.09 -1.30
N GLY A 167 -8.23 11.44 -1.50
CA GLY A 167 -9.29 10.44 -1.62
C GLY A 167 -9.93 9.99 -0.31
N ARG A 168 -9.66 10.68 0.81
CA ARG A 168 -10.37 10.44 2.07
C ARG A 168 -11.88 10.61 1.88
N ALA A 169 -12.67 9.67 2.39
CA ALA A 169 -14.12 9.72 2.31
C ALA A 169 -14.70 10.83 3.21
N THR A 170 -15.70 11.54 2.70
CA THR A 170 -16.43 12.63 3.37
C THR A 170 -17.86 12.26 3.74
N GLY A 171 -18.36 11.12 3.27
CA GLY A 171 -19.70 10.63 3.56
C GLY A 171 -20.00 9.31 2.87
N ILE A 172 -21.25 8.89 2.98
CA ILE A 172 -21.80 7.67 2.36
C ILE A 172 -22.71 8.10 1.20
N LEU A 173 -22.55 7.47 0.04
CA LEU A 173 -23.39 7.70 -1.12
C LEU A 173 -24.83 7.28 -0.86
N SER A 174 -25.77 8.00 -1.46
CA SER A 174 -27.15 7.52 -1.61
C SER A 174 -27.19 6.30 -2.54
N ALA A 175 -28.28 5.53 -2.49
CA ALA A 175 -28.46 4.39 -3.38
C ALA A 175 -28.42 4.77 -4.87
N GLU A 176 -28.89 5.96 -5.21
CA GLU A 176 -28.89 6.49 -6.59
C GLU A 176 -27.45 6.82 -7.04
N GLU A 177 -26.65 7.43 -6.17
CA GLU A 177 -25.25 7.75 -6.44
C GLU A 177 -24.37 6.50 -6.49
N GLU A 178 -24.60 5.53 -5.60
CA GLU A 178 -23.94 4.23 -5.66
C GLU A 178 -24.23 3.53 -7.00
N GLN A 179 -25.51 3.47 -7.42
CA GLN A 179 -25.85 2.83 -8.69
C GLN A 179 -25.22 3.56 -9.87
N ALA A 180 -25.20 4.89 -9.85
CA ALA A 180 -24.53 5.69 -10.87
C ALA A 180 -23.02 5.42 -10.89
N TYR A 181 -22.39 5.26 -9.72
CA TYR A 181 -20.98 4.90 -9.63
C TYR A 181 -20.71 3.52 -10.22
N ILE A 182 -21.49 2.50 -9.85
CA ILE A 182 -21.35 1.13 -10.37
C ILE A 182 -21.45 1.14 -11.90
N ASN A 183 -22.49 1.76 -12.47
CA ASN A 183 -22.68 1.81 -13.92
C ASN A 183 -21.49 2.46 -14.65
N ASN A 184 -20.93 3.54 -14.10
CA ASN A 184 -19.78 4.23 -14.71
C ASN A 184 -18.46 3.43 -14.66
N ASN A 185 -18.39 2.35 -13.87
CA ASN A 185 -17.22 1.46 -13.77
C ASN A 185 -17.47 0.09 -14.41
N THR A 186 -18.56 -0.08 -15.17
CA THR A 186 -18.91 -1.31 -15.90
C THR A 186 -18.87 -1.11 -17.43
N ASP A 187 -18.89 0.13 -17.91
CA ASP A 187 -18.89 0.51 -19.34
C ASP A 187 -17.48 0.71 -19.92
#